data_AF-A0A7J2LRI8-F1
#
_entry.id   AF-A0A7J2LRI8-F1
#
_cell.length_a   1.000
_cell.length_b   1.000
_cell.length_c   1.000
_cell.angle_alpha   90.00
_cell.angle_beta   90.00
_cell.angle_gamma   90.00
#
_symmetry.space_group_name_H-M   'P 1'
#
loop_
_entity.id
_entity.type
_entity.pdbx_description
1 polymer ?
#
loop_
_entity_poly.entity_id
_entity_poly.type
_entity_poly.pdbx_seq_one_letter_code
_entity_poly.pdbx_strand_id
1 'polypeptide(L)'
;MKKGTILEVFNKILYDRNIDPADFEVIFIDSGKLRCVPFTYLTPQKDGFKYRGNFYPFYKIVAIRNSKTGKYLLKRGFHGFIEGDLGIELYDYPVYLPAIYDEFALHRYASEILRHIEYKVKKTGNIKEWMKSLGKLRKLSLDGVELYVIIEEGAFRGSFFLLVNNEPLMLIRSIPSPIVLSKIFERVKFHRVIIQRLKGSLIHLFRVDSHLIKISNVIEKVEFIEGQSSFIKSYPANISLFFSEMGNERKLIGACDQKLKIFLRFDKEVSLAKRHGFELARCLARDLRVKDLLWFELDKDAILKIQDVDVIFAVLAPIR
;
A
#
# COMPACT_ATOMS: atom_id res chain seq x y z
N MET A 1 -29.74 -19.78 6.17
CA MET A 1 -29.01 -18.59 6.65
C MET A 1 -30.01 -17.47 6.89
N LYS A 2 -30.15 -16.95 8.13
CA LYS A 2 -30.95 -15.74 8.38
C LYS A 2 -30.35 -14.60 7.54
N LYS A 3 -31.12 -14.05 6.60
CA LYS A 3 -30.70 -12.90 5.79
C LYS A 3 -30.70 -11.68 6.71
N GLY A 4 -29.56 -11.32 7.26
CA GLY A 4 -29.42 -10.05 7.98
C GLY A 4 -29.76 -8.89 7.05
N THR A 5 -30.28 -7.80 7.61
CA THR A 5 -30.54 -6.59 6.83
C THR A 5 -29.25 -6.03 6.23
N ILE A 6 -29.34 -5.21 5.18
CA ILE A 6 -28.16 -4.57 4.58
C ILE A 6 -27.37 -3.80 5.65
N LEU A 7 -28.11 -3.08 6.50
CA LEU A 7 -27.55 -2.31 7.60
C LEU A 7 -26.83 -3.20 8.61
N GLU A 8 -27.41 -4.35 8.99
CA GLU A 8 -26.75 -5.31 9.90
C GLU A 8 -25.44 -5.84 9.33
N VAL A 9 -25.43 -6.26 8.05
CA VAL A 9 -24.20 -6.78 7.43
C VAL A 9 -23.14 -5.69 7.29
N PHE A 10 -23.54 -4.48 6.91
CA PHE A 10 -22.65 -3.34 6.78
C PHE A 10 -22.05 -2.94 8.15
N ASN A 11 -22.89 -2.82 9.18
CA ASN A 11 -22.46 -2.52 10.55
C ASN A 11 -21.59 -3.63 11.14
N LYS A 12 -21.87 -4.90 10.83
CA LYS A 12 -21.00 -5.99 11.25
C LYS A 12 -19.58 -5.79 10.74
N ILE A 13 -19.38 -5.40 9.47
CA ILE A 13 -18.04 -5.12 8.95
C ILE A 13 -17.38 -3.91 9.63
N LEU A 14 -18.15 -2.86 9.93
CA LEU A 14 -17.62 -1.66 10.59
C LEU A 14 -17.20 -1.88 12.05
N TYR A 15 -17.99 -2.62 12.82
CA TYR A 15 -17.90 -2.63 14.28
C TYR A 15 -17.40 -3.96 14.86
N ASP A 16 -17.49 -5.09 14.13
CA ASP A 16 -16.92 -6.34 14.58
C ASP A 16 -15.39 -6.27 14.53
N ARG A 17 -14.74 -6.38 15.70
CA ARG A 17 -13.29 -6.27 15.85
C ARG A 17 -12.53 -7.43 15.20
N ASN A 18 -13.19 -8.56 14.96
CA ASN A 18 -12.58 -9.74 14.36
C ASN A 18 -12.60 -9.69 12.82
N ILE A 19 -13.23 -8.67 12.24
CA ILE A 19 -13.39 -8.52 10.80
C ILE A 19 -12.48 -7.39 10.32
N ASP A 20 -11.70 -7.64 9.27
CA ASP A 20 -10.97 -6.60 8.57
C ASP A 20 -11.80 -6.10 7.36
N PRO A 21 -12.23 -4.83 7.31
CA PRO A 21 -12.95 -4.26 6.17
C PRO A 21 -12.20 -4.41 4.85
N ALA A 22 -10.86 -4.44 4.87
CA ALA A 22 -10.06 -4.66 3.67
C ALA A 22 -10.28 -6.04 3.02
N ASP A 23 -10.90 -6.99 3.73
CA ASP A 23 -11.29 -8.30 3.20
C ASP A 23 -12.64 -8.33 2.49
N PHE A 24 -13.33 -7.19 2.36
CA PHE A 24 -14.68 -7.14 1.81
C PHE A 24 -14.79 -6.21 0.61
N GLU A 25 -15.68 -6.60 -0.30
CA GLU A 25 -16.11 -5.79 -1.43
C GLU A 25 -17.62 -5.57 -1.35
N VAL A 26 -18.05 -4.38 -1.76
CA VAL A 26 -19.46 -3.99 -1.85
C VAL A 26 -19.82 -3.85 -3.31
N ILE A 27 -20.92 -4.50 -3.70
CA ILE A 27 -21.54 -4.38 -5.02
C ILE A 27 -22.80 -3.53 -4.89
N PHE A 28 -22.86 -2.41 -5.60
CA PHE A 28 -24.00 -1.48 -5.54
C PHE A 28 -24.34 -0.89 -6.91
N ILE A 29 -25.55 -0.35 -7.02
CA ILE A 29 -26.02 0.30 -8.25
C ILE A 29 -25.54 1.75 -8.29
N ASP A 30 -24.74 2.08 -9.30
CA ASP A 30 -24.23 3.42 -9.59
C ASP A 30 -24.58 3.81 -11.02
N SER A 31 -25.41 4.85 -11.18
CA SER A 31 -25.82 5.36 -12.50
C SER A 31 -26.32 4.27 -13.47
N GLY A 32 -27.10 3.31 -12.95
CA GLY A 32 -27.65 2.19 -13.73
C GLY A 32 -26.70 0.99 -13.93
N LYS A 33 -25.45 1.11 -13.50
CA LYS A 33 -24.43 0.05 -13.58
C LYS A 33 -24.17 -0.59 -12.23
N LEU A 34 -23.71 -1.85 -12.24
CA LEU A 34 -23.24 -2.51 -11.03
C LEU A 34 -21.76 -2.18 -10.82
N ARG A 35 -21.44 -1.56 -9.69
CA ARG A 35 -20.05 -1.26 -9.27
C ARG A 35 -19.64 -2.23 -8.17
N CYS A 36 -18.45 -2.81 -8.26
CA CYS A 36 -17.81 -3.55 -7.18
C CYS A 36 -16.57 -2.81 -6.70
N VAL A 37 -16.58 -2.42 -5.43
CA VAL A 37 -15.47 -1.66 -4.82
C VAL A 37 -15.05 -2.27 -3.48
N PRO A 38 -13.78 -2.12 -3.07
CA PRO A 38 -13.34 -2.45 -1.72
C PRO A 38 -14.18 -1.71 -0.68
N PHE A 39 -14.51 -2.37 0.43
CA PHE A 39 -15.28 -1.73 1.50
C PHE A 39 -14.57 -0.51 2.08
N THR A 40 -13.23 -0.54 2.13
CA THR A 40 -12.34 0.55 2.56
C THR A 40 -12.43 1.82 1.69
N TYR A 41 -13.01 1.73 0.50
CA TYR A 41 -13.21 2.88 -0.39
C TYR A 41 -14.49 3.67 -0.04
N LEU A 42 -15.33 3.12 0.84
CA LEU A 42 -16.58 3.72 1.26
C LEU A 42 -16.39 4.52 2.55
N THR A 43 -17.01 5.69 2.62
CA THR A 43 -17.13 6.45 3.88
C THR A 43 -18.53 6.23 4.46
N PRO A 44 -18.70 5.50 5.57
CA PRO A 44 -20.01 5.24 6.17
C PRO A 44 -20.75 6.53 6.56
N GLN A 45 -22.06 6.52 6.39
CA GLN A 45 -23.00 7.57 6.79
C GLN A 45 -24.21 6.93 7.48
N LYS A 46 -25.05 7.72 8.15
CA LYS A 46 -26.21 7.21 8.92
C LYS A 46 -27.12 6.29 8.10
N ASP A 47 -27.46 6.69 6.88
CA ASP A 47 -28.44 6.00 6.02
C ASP A 47 -27.83 5.43 4.73
N GLY A 48 -26.50 5.36 4.67
CA GLY A 48 -25.79 4.91 3.48
C GLY A 48 -24.29 5.07 3.59
N PHE A 49 -23.66 5.41 2.48
CA PHE A 49 -22.22 5.61 2.39
C PHE A 49 -21.89 6.64 1.33
N LYS A 50 -20.71 7.25 1.41
CA LYS A 50 -20.14 8.03 0.32
C LYS A 50 -19.12 7.20 -0.46
N TYR A 51 -19.16 7.32 -1.77
CA TYR A 51 -18.14 6.80 -2.68
C TYR A 51 -17.79 7.91 -3.68
N ARG A 52 -16.50 8.27 -3.77
CA ARG A 52 -16.00 9.38 -4.61
C ARG A 52 -16.78 10.70 -4.43
N GLY A 53 -17.14 11.03 -3.19
CA GLY A 53 -17.89 12.26 -2.85
C GLY A 53 -19.41 12.15 -3.00
N ASN A 54 -19.92 11.17 -3.76
CA ASN A 54 -21.35 10.96 -3.96
C ASN A 54 -21.95 10.11 -2.85
N PHE A 55 -23.14 10.47 -2.37
CA PHE A 55 -23.89 9.69 -1.38
C PHE A 55 -24.73 8.60 -2.04
N TYR A 56 -24.65 7.38 -1.50
CA TYR A 56 -25.43 6.23 -1.91
C TYR A 56 -26.19 5.68 -0.70
N PRO A 57 -27.53 5.61 -0.76
CA PRO A 57 -28.32 5.00 0.29
C PRO A 57 -28.13 3.47 0.32
N PHE A 58 -28.29 2.84 1.49
CA PHE A 58 -28.02 1.40 1.66
C PHE A 58 -28.81 0.49 0.71
N TYR A 59 -30.02 0.87 0.31
CA TYR A 59 -30.84 0.04 -0.59
C TYR A 59 -30.19 -0.18 -1.97
N LYS A 60 -29.22 0.67 -2.36
CA LYS A 60 -28.43 0.51 -3.59
C LYS A 60 -27.45 -0.66 -3.53
N ILE A 61 -27.10 -1.16 -2.34
CA ILE A 61 -26.26 -2.35 -2.18
C ILE A 61 -27.04 -3.59 -2.63
N VAL A 62 -26.45 -4.33 -3.55
CA VAL A 62 -26.98 -5.59 -4.05
C VAL A 62 -26.19 -6.79 -3.55
N ALA A 63 -24.92 -6.62 -3.20
CA ALA A 63 -24.12 -7.68 -2.62
C ALA A 63 -22.99 -7.15 -1.72
N ILE A 64 -22.58 -7.96 -0.76
CA ILE A 64 -21.35 -7.78 0.01
C ILE A 64 -20.69 -9.15 0.08
N ARG A 65 -19.42 -9.24 -0.32
CA ARG A 65 -18.67 -10.50 -0.33
C ARG A 65 -17.27 -10.33 0.23
N ASN A 66 -16.72 -11.42 0.71
CA ASN A 66 -15.32 -11.48 1.10
C ASN A 66 -14.45 -11.62 -0.17
N SER A 67 -13.50 -10.71 -0.36
CA SER A 67 -12.66 -10.63 -1.57
C SER A 67 -11.75 -11.84 -1.74
N LYS A 68 -11.25 -12.42 -0.64
CA LYS A 68 -10.36 -13.60 -0.66
C LYS A 68 -11.08 -14.89 -1.04
N THR A 69 -12.28 -15.10 -0.48
CA THR A 69 -12.99 -16.39 -0.58
C THR A 69 -14.11 -16.36 -1.62
N GLY A 70 -14.50 -15.18 -2.11
CA GLY A 70 -15.68 -14.99 -2.95
C GLY A 70 -17.02 -15.22 -2.24
N LYS A 71 -17.00 -15.56 -0.94
CA LYS A 71 -18.21 -15.89 -0.18
C LYS A 71 -19.04 -14.63 0.08
N TYR A 72 -20.32 -14.67 -0.30
CA TYR A 72 -21.27 -13.58 -0.05
C TYR A 72 -21.74 -13.60 1.41
N LEU A 73 -21.65 -12.44 2.06
CA LEU A 73 -22.36 -12.14 3.31
C LEU A 73 -23.78 -11.65 3.02
N LEU A 74 -23.95 -10.97 1.89
CA LEU A 74 -25.23 -10.49 1.37
C LEU A 74 -25.23 -10.68 -0.14
N LYS A 75 -26.31 -11.26 -0.68
CA LYS A 75 -26.55 -11.33 -2.13
C LYS A 75 -28.05 -11.17 -2.39
N ARG A 76 -28.42 -10.10 -3.08
CA ARG A 76 -29.77 -9.84 -3.58
C ARG A 76 -29.87 -10.27 -5.04
N GLY A 77 -31.07 -10.35 -5.59
CA GLY A 77 -31.24 -10.62 -7.01
C GLY A 77 -30.68 -9.45 -7.82
N PHE A 78 -29.62 -9.70 -8.59
CA PHE A 78 -29.07 -8.77 -9.57
C PHE A 78 -28.48 -9.55 -10.75
N HIS A 79 -28.56 -8.97 -11.94
CA HIS A 79 -28.04 -9.52 -13.19
C HIS A 79 -27.30 -8.42 -13.94
N GLY A 80 -26.30 -8.80 -14.74
CA GLY A 80 -25.51 -7.87 -15.55
C GLY A 80 -24.03 -7.88 -15.21
N PHE A 81 -23.27 -7.12 -16.01
CA PHE A 81 -21.84 -6.96 -15.85
C PHE A 81 -21.51 -6.11 -14.62
N ILE A 82 -20.56 -6.57 -13.82
CA ILE A 82 -20.07 -5.86 -12.65
C ILE A 82 -18.79 -5.13 -13.06
N GLU A 83 -18.83 -3.81 -13.05
CA GLU A 83 -17.66 -2.98 -13.28
C GLU A 83 -16.90 -2.78 -11.97
N GLY A 84 -15.56 -2.72 -12.05
CA GLY A 84 -14.71 -2.44 -10.88
C GLY A 84 -14.78 -0.98 -10.43
N ASP A 85 -13.98 -0.66 -9.41
CA ASP A 85 -13.72 0.71 -9.01
C ASP A 85 -13.32 1.59 -10.21
N LEU A 86 -13.85 2.81 -10.27
CA LEU A 86 -13.52 3.75 -11.36
C LEU A 86 -12.07 4.27 -11.28
N GLY A 87 -11.38 4.06 -10.16
CA GLY A 87 -9.95 4.31 -10.01
C GLY A 87 -9.53 5.77 -10.14
N ILE A 88 -8.23 5.93 -10.35
CA ILE A 88 -7.56 7.16 -10.72
C ILE A 88 -7.42 7.23 -12.25
N GLU A 89 -7.44 8.44 -12.83
CA GLU A 89 -7.18 8.58 -14.27
C GLU A 89 -5.68 8.47 -14.52
N LEU A 90 -5.30 7.53 -15.40
CA LEU A 90 -3.92 7.28 -15.77
C LEU A 90 -3.72 7.69 -17.22
N TYR A 91 -3.08 8.82 -17.42
CA TYR A 91 -2.87 9.41 -18.73
C TYR A 91 -1.91 8.60 -19.59
N ASP A 92 -2.09 8.67 -20.91
CA ASP A 92 -1.23 8.02 -21.89
C ASP A 92 0.09 8.76 -22.14
N TYR A 93 0.26 9.94 -21.55
CA TYR A 93 1.43 10.81 -21.58
C TYR A 93 1.87 11.17 -20.15
N PRO A 94 3.15 11.54 -19.92
CA PRO A 94 3.65 11.84 -18.58
C PRO A 94 3.01 13.13 -18.06
N VAL A 95 2.31 13.03 -16.92
CA VAL A 95 1.68 14.15 -16.22
C VAL A 95 2.09 14.13 -14.76
N TYR A 96 2.39 15.30 -14.20
CA TYR A 96 2.75 15.44 -12.80
C TYR A 96 1.55 15.14 -11.88
N LEU A 97 1.43 13.89 -11.42
CA LEU A 97 0.28 13.40 -10.65
C LEU A 97 0.07 14.14 -9.32
N PRO A 98 1.11 14.56 -8.58
CA PRO A 98 0.93 15.35 -7.35
C PRO A 98 0.26 16.70 -7.54
N ALA A 99 0.20 17.25 -8.76
CA ALA A 99 -0.57 18.47 -9.04
C ALA A 99 -2.07 18.23 -9.28
N ILE A 100 -2.48 16.98 -9.49
CA ILE A 100 -3.86 16.62 -9.87
C ILE A 100 -4.58 15.92 -8.71
N TYR A 101 -3.86 15.07 -7.99
CA TYR A 101 -4.44 14.21 -6.97
C TYR A 101 -3.94 14.54 -5.58
N ASP A 102 -4.84 14.42 -4.60
CA ASP A 102 -4.47 14.56 -3.21
C ASP A 102 -3.56 13.41 -2.73
N GLU A 103 -2.76 13.68 -1.69
CA GLU A 103 -1.76 12.77 -1.14
C GLU A 103 -2.36 11.38 -0.82
N PHE A 104 -3.56 11.34 -0.24
CA PHE A 104 -4.21 10.08 0.13
C PHE A 104 -4.60 9.25 -1.08
N ALA A 105 -5.12 9.88 -2.15
CA ALA A 105 -5.41 9.19 -3.40
C ALA A 105 -4.14 8.59 -4.00
N LEU A 106 -3.03 9.33 -4.01
CA LEU A 106 -1.74 8.82 -4.51
C LEU A 106 -1.24 7.62 -3.69
N HIS A 107 -1.38 7.65 -2.36
CA HIS A 107 -1.03 6.52 -1.50
C HIS A 107 -1.90 5.29 -1.78
N ARG A 108 -3.22 5.47 -1.90
CA ARG A 108 -4.18 4.37 -2.13
C ARG A 108 -3.99 3.70 -3.49
N TYR A 109 -3.76 4.49 -4.54
CA TYR A 109 -3.59 3.98 -5.91
C TYR A 109 -2.12 3.79 -6.32
N ALA A 110 -1.19 3.84 -5.37
CA ALA A 110 0.25 3.77 -5.68
C ALA A 110 0.63 2.52 -6.49
N SER A 111 0.04 1.37 -6.18
CA SER A 111 0.28 0.14 -6.94
C SER A 111 -0.12 0.25 -8.42
N GLU A 112 -1.30 0.81 -8.71
CA GLU A 112 -1.81 0.96 -10.07
C GLU A 112 -0.99 1.98 -10.85
N ILE A 113 -0.70 3.12 -10.22
CA ILE A 113 0.13 4.18 -10.77
C ILE A 113 1.52 3.63 -11.14
N LEU A 114 2.21 2.99 -10.19
CA LEU A 114 3.57 2.49 -10.43
C LEU A 114 3.59 1.41 -11.52
N ARG A 115 2.60 0.51 -11.58
CA ARG A 115 2.52 -0.49 -12.65
C ARG A 115 2.27 0.16 -14.02
N HIS A 116 1.46 1.19 -14.10
CA HIS A 116 1.24 1.95 -15.33
C HIS A 116 2.52 2.66 -15.79
N ILE A 117 3.20 3.35 -14.87
CA ILE A 117 4.49 4.00 -15.16
C ILE A 117 5.51 2.97 -15.65
N GLU A 118 5.62 1.82 -14.98
CA GLU A 118 6.54 0.75 -15.41
C GLU A 118 6.21 0.25 -16.83
N TYR A 119 4.94 -0.01 -17.11
CA TYR A 119 4.49 -0.42 -18.45
C TYR A 119 4.84 0.63 -19.51
N LYS A 120 4.56 1.90 -19.22
CA LYS A 120 4.82 3.00 -20.16
C LYS A 120 6.30 3.19 -20.42
N VAL A 121 7.14 3.16 -19.38
CA VAL A 121 8.59 3.21 -19.51
C VAL A 121 9.11 2.06 -20.38
N LYS A 122 8.66 0.83 -20.14
CA LYS A 122 9.06 -0.35 -20.94
C LYS A 122 8.60 -0.24 -22.39
N LYS A 123 7.48 0.43 -22.65
CA LYS A 123 6.94 0.63 -24.00
C LYS A 123 7.63 1.74 -24.77
N THR A 124 8.01 2.84 -24.11
CA THR A 124 8.52 4.05 -24.80
C THR A 124 10.02 4.27 -24.62
N GLY A 125 10.67 3.60 -23.68
CA GLY A 125 12.07 3.87 -23.29
C GLY A 125 12.28 5.19 -22.54
N ASN A 126 11.24 6.00 -22.36
CA ASN A 126 11.36 7.34 -21.79
C ASN A 126 11.27 7.34 -20.26
N ILE A 127 12.31 6.81 -19.61
CA ILE A 127 12.37 6.65 -18.15
C ILE A 127 12.23 8.00 -17.43
N LYS A 128 12.96 9.02 -17.90
CA LYS A 128 13.08 10.30 -17.18
C LYS A 128 11.76 11.04 -17.09
N GLU A 129 11.00 11.14 -18.17
CA GLU A 129 9.73 11.89 -18.17
C GLU A 129 8.64 11.14 -17.39
N TRP A 130 8.53 9.83 -17.58
CA TRP A 130 7.58 9.02 -16.85
C TRP A 130 7.89 8.97 -15.35
N MET A 131 9.16 8.89 -14.95
CA MET A 131 9.48 8.97 -13.52
C MET A 131 9.25 10.37 -12.94
N LYS A 132 9.48 11.45 -13.70
CA LYS A 132 9.14 12.81 -13.28
C LYS A 132 7.65 13.03 -13.05
N SER A 133 6.79 12.19 -13.62
CA SER A 133 5.34 12.20 -13.35
C SER A 133 5.00 11.90 -11.89
N LEU A 134 5.93 11.28 -11.14
CA LEU A 134 5.77 10.87 -9.74
C LEU A 134 6.37 11.85 -8.73
N GLY A 135 7.30 12.73 -9.12
CA GLY A 135 8.06 13.58 -8.20
C GLY A 135 9.39 14.06 -8.74
N LYS A 136 10.12 14.85 -7.95
CA LYS A 136 11.53 15.19 -8.21
C LYS A 136 12.38 13.93 -8.33
N LEU A 137 13.21 13.89 -9.37
CA LEU A 137 14.00 12.73 -9.77
C LEU A 137 15.49 12.98 -9.56
N ARG A 138 16.20 12.00 -8.99
CA ARG A 138 17.67 11.96 -8.90
C ARG A 138 18.18 10.69 -9.58
N LYS A 139 19.29 10.80 -10.31
CA LYS A 139 20.03 9.65 -10.84
C LYS A 139 21.12 9.26 -9.85
N LEU A 140 21.22 7.97 -9.54
CA LEU A 140 22.32 7.36 -8.78
C LEU A 140 22.97 6.28 -9.65
N SER A 141 24.28 6.09 -9.51
CA SER A 141 25.04 5.07 -10.22
C SER A 141 25.88 4.28 -9.24
N LEU A 142 25.88 2.96 -9.37
CA LEU A 142 26.67 2.02 -8.55
C LEU A 142 27.10 0.84 -9.44
N ASP A 143 28.39 0.69 -9.70
CA ASP A 143 29.01 -0.44 -10.43
C ASP A 143 28.20 -0.99 -11.63
N GLY A 144 27.88 -0.12 -12.59
CA GLY A 144 27.13 -0.50 -13.81
C GLY A 144 25.61 -0.61 -13.65
N VAL A 145 25.09 -0.35 -12.45
CA VAL A 145 23.67 -0.19 -12.15
C VAL A 145 23.32 1.29 -12.05
N GLU A 146 22.24 1.69 -12.74
CA GLU A 146 21.69 3.05 -12.64
C GLU A 146 20.31 3.04 -12.01
N LEU A 147 20.06 3.97 -11.10
CA LEU A 147 18.79 4.14 -10.40
C LEU A 147 18.24 5.54 -10.68
N TYR A 148 17.04 5.61 -11.23
CA TYR A 148 16.28 6.86 -11.36
C TYR A 148 15.28 6.93 -10.21
N VAL A 149 15.62 7.66 -9.15
CA VAL A 149 14.92 7.62 -7.86
C VAL A 149 14.10 8.87 -7.59
N ILE A 150 12.88 8.69 -7.07
CA ILE A 150 12.05 9.79 -6.59
C ILE A 150 12.54 10.24 -5.22
N ILE A 151 12.92 11.52 -5.10
CA ILE A 151 13.45 12.11 -3.86
C ILE A 151 12.42 12.97 -3.13
N GLU A 152 11.35 13.34 -3.83
CA GLU A 152 10.27 14.15 -3.26
C GLU A 152 9.49 13.35 -2.22
N GLU A 153 9.11 14.03 -1.13
CA GLU A 153 8.28 13.42 -0.10
C GLU A 153 6.88 13.10 -0.64
N GLY A 154 6.34 11.96 -0.21
CA GLY A 154 4.98 11.54 -0.53
C GLY A 154 4.89 10.05 -0.89
N ALA A 155 3.83 9.70 -1.62
CA ALA A 155 3.44 8.33 -1.94
C ALA A 155 4.48 7.52 -2.75
N PHE A 156 5.42 8.20 -3.40
CA PHE A 156 6.41 7.57 -4.29
C PHE A 156 7.85 7.75 -3.83
N ARG A 157 8.09 8.42 -2.70
CA ARG A 157 9.44 8.69 -2.18
C ARG A 157 10.27 7.40 -2.14
N GLY A 158 11.51 7.51 -2.62
CA GLY A 158 12.47 6.42 -2.65
C GLY A 158 12.18 5.34 -3.68
N SER A 159 11.04 5.35 -4.37
CA SER A 159 10.78 4.42 -5.47
C SER A 159 11.67 4.76 -6.66
N PHE A 160 12.19 3.76 -7.36
CA PHE A 160 13.18 3.98 -8.40
C PHE A 160 13.03 3.03 -9.58
N PHE A 161 13.38 3.52 -10.76
CA PHE A 161 13.55 2.66 -11.93
C PHE A 161 14.99 2.17 -11.98
N LEU A 162 15.17 0.85 -12.09
CA LEU A 162 16.45 0.16 -12.14
C LEU A 162 16.86 -0.12 -13.59
N LEU A 163 18.09 0.27 -13.94
CA LEU A 163 18.74 -0.11 -15.19
C LEU A 163 19.99 -0.92 -14.89
N VAL A 164 20.22 -1.95 -15.71
CA VAL A 164 21.44 -2.76 -15.69
C VAL A 164 22.04 -2.67 -17.08
N ASN A 165 23.30 -2.23 -17.19
CA ASN A 165 23.97 -2.03 -18.48
C ASN A 165 23.14 -1.16 -19.46
N ASN A 166 22.55 -0.07 -18.95
CA ASN A 166 21.64 0.85 -19.66
C ASN A 166 20.29 0.26 -20.13
N GLU A 167 19.99 -1.01 -19.83
CA GLU A 167 18.70 -1.62 -20.17
C GLU A 167 17.68 -1.47 -19.04
N PRO A 168 16.45 -0.98 -19.30
CA PRO A 168 15.42 -0.82 -18.28
C PRO A 168 14.92 -2.19 -17.77
N LEU A 169 15.18 -2.50 -16.50
CA LEU A 169 14.81 -3.79 -15.92
C LEU A 169 13.43 -3.75 -15.27
N MET A 170 13.28 -2.96 -14.20
CA MET A 170 12.02 -2.85 -13.45
C MET A 170 11.94 -1.59 -12.60
N LEU A 171 10.71 -1.19 -12.30
CA LEU A 171 10.43 -0.19 -11.29
C LEU A 171 10.37 -0.86 -9.91
N ILE A 172 11.09 -0.37 -8.92
CA ILE A 172 11.00 -0.85 -7.54
C ILE A 172 10.26 0.17 -6.69
N ARG A 173 9.20 -0.28 -6.03
CA ARG A 173 8.48 0.51 -5.02
C ARG A 173 9.24 0.47 -3.70
N SER A 174 9.54 1.65 -3.16
CA SER A 174 10.06 1.83 -1.80
C SER A 174 8.93 2.11 -0.81
N ILE A 175 9.28 2.20 0.48
CA ILE A 175 8.33 2.66 1.50
C ILE A 175 8.13 4.17 1.35
N PRO A 176 6.88 4.65 1.23
CA PRO A 176 6.62 6.06 0.97
C PRO A 176 6.91 6.90 2.22
N SER A 177 6.92 8.23 2.06
CA SER A 177 6.79 9.11 3.22
C SER A 177 5.46 8.82 3.92
N PRO A 178 5.43 8.57 5.24
CA PRO A 178 4.18 8.32 5.94
C PRO A 178 3.28 9.56 5.94
N ILE A 179 2.00 9.38 5.64
CA ILE A 179 1.02 10.47 5.67
C ILE A 179 0.62 10.81 7.11
N VAL A 180 0.41 12.09 7.40
CA VAL A 180 -0.07 12.51 8.73
C VAL A 180 -1.53 12.07 8.90
N LEU A 181 -1.80 11.30 9.96
CA LEU A 181 -3.11 10.67 10.20
C LEU A 181 -4.24 11.68 10.24
N SER A 182 -4.03 12.87 10.84
CA SER A 182 -5.06 13.91 10.94
C SER A 182 -5.59 14.37 9.59
N LYS A 183 -4.78 14.32 8.52
CA LYS A 183 -5.21 14.67 7.15
C LYS A 183 -6.18 13.65 6.54
N ILE A 184 -6.16 12.41 7.04
CA ILE A 184 -6.90 11.29 6.43
C ILE A 184 -7.85 10.59 7.40
N PHE A 185 -7.91 11.03 8.65
CA PHE A 185 -8.63 10.35 9.73
C PHE A 185 -10.06 9.98 9.34
N GLU A 186 -10.85 10.93 8.85
CA GLU A 186 -12.25 10.68 8.46
C GLU A 186 -12.40 9.67 7.31
N ARG A 187 -11.40 9.58 6.42
CA ARG A 187 -11.39 8.64 5.28
C ARG A 187 -11.03 7.22 5.74
N VAL A 188 -10.26 7.08 6.82
CA VAL A 188 -9.71 5.78 7.26
C VAL A 188 -10.20 5.32 8.64
N LYS A 189 -11.06 6.07 9.33
CA LYS A 189 -11.43 5.82 10.74
C LYS A 189 -11.91 4.39 11.07
N PHE A 190 -12.49 3.69 10.11
CA PHE A 190 -12.96 2.31 10.28
C PHE A 190 -12.00 1.23 9.77
N HIS A 191 -10.87 1.62 9.18
CA HIS A 191 -9.88 0.68 8.71
C HIS A 191 -9.17 0.03 9.90
N ARG A 192 -8.71 -1.21 9.72
CA ARG A 192 -7.82 -1.85 10.69
C ARG A 192 -6.46 -1.16 10.63
N VAL A 193 -5.82 -0.99 11.79
CA VAL A 193 -4.49 -0.39 11.89
C VAL A 193 -3.58 -1.28 12.74
N ILE A 194 -2.36 -1.46 12.25
CA ILE A 194 -1.28 -2.10 12.99
C ILE A 194 -0.29 -1.02 13.40
N ILE A 195 0.13 -1.04 14.66
CA ILE A 195 1.07 -0.09 15.22
C ILE A 195 2.37 -0.84 15.46
N GLN A 196 3.42 -0.45 14.76
CA GLN A 196 4.77 -0.98 14.95
C GLN A 196 5.71 0.15 15.36
N ARG A 197 6.75 -0.22 16.10
CA ARG A 197 7.82 0.71 16.48
C ARG A 197 8.85 0.80 15.36
N LEU A 198 9.21 2.01 14.94
CA LEU A 198 10.23 2.31 13.94
C LEU A 198 11.39 3.08 14.59
N LYS A 199 12.49 2.37 14.89
CA LYS A 199 13.70 2.96 15.51
C LYS A 199 14.89 2.93 14.57
N GLY A 200 15.78 3.92 14.72
CA GLY A 200 17.03 3.97 13.97
C GLY A 200 16.80 4.17 12.47
N SER A 201 17.70 3.59 11.67
CA SER A 201 17.73 3.77 10.22
C SER A 201 16.78 2.83 9.51
N LEU A 202 16.18 3.32 8.42
CA LEU A 202 15.37 2.49 7.55
C LEU A 202 16.26 1.84 6.50
N ILE A 203 16.22 0.51 6.41
CA ILE A 203 16.93 -0.26 5.41
C ILE A 203 15.94 -0.90 4.44
N HIS A 204 16.12 -0.66 3.15
CA HIS A 204 15.40 -1.36 2.08
C HIS A 204 16.34 -2.37 1.43
N LEU A 205 15.97 -3.65 1.49
CA LEU A 205 16.68 -4.75 0.85
C LEU A 205 15.82 -5.37 -0.26
N PHE A 206 16.43 -5.62 -1.42
CA PHE A 206 15.76 -6.31 -2.53
C PHE A 206 16.77 -7.05 -3.41
N ARG A 207 16.32 -8.15 -4.00
CA ARG A 207 17.16 -8.99 -4.86
C ARG A 207 16.95 -8.62 -6.34
N VAL A 208 18.05 -8.50 -7.06
CA VAL A 208 18.11 -8.37 -8.52
C VAL A 208 19.05 -9.46 -9.00
N ASP A 209 18.52 -10.45 -9.74
CA ASP A 209 19.27 -11.62 -10.19
C ASP A 209 20.07 -12.29 -9.05
N SER A 210 21.41 -12.28 -9.16
CA SER A 210 22.36 -12.82 -8.18
C SER A 210 22.84 -11.80 -7.14
N HIS A 211 22.31 -10.58 -7.15
CA HIS A 211 22.73 -9.49 -6.28
C HIS A 211 21.64 -9.13 -5.28
N LEU A 212 22.05 -8.79 -4.06
CA LEU A 212 21.20 -8.19 -3.06
C LEU A 212 21.62 -6.74 -2.88
N ILE A 213 20.70 -5.81 -3.10
CA ILE A 213 20.96 -4.38 -3.01
C ILE A 213 20.38 -3.86 -1.68
N LYS A 214 21.18 -3.07 -0.96
CA LYS A 214 20.83 -2.35 0.25
C LYS A 214 20.70 -0.86 -0.06
N ILE A 215 19.57 -0.28 0.33
CA ILE A 215 19.37 1.18 0.34
C ILE A 215 19.10 1.60 1.78
N SER A 216 19.91 2.52 2.30
CA SER A 216 19.77 3.06 3.65
C SER A 216 19.06 4.43 3.61
N ASN A 217 18.18 4.67 4.58
CA ASN A 217 17.43 5.91 4.82
C ASN A 217 16.78 6.51 3.57
N VAL A 218 16.05 5.68 2.82
CA VAL A 218 15.29 6.12 1.64
C VAL A 218 16.17 6.93 0.68
N ILE A 219 17.38 6.43 0.36
CA ILE A 219 18.36 6.88 -0.67
C ILE A 219 19.66 7.56 -0.20
N GLU A 220 19.99 7.59 1.09
CA GLU A 220 21.26 8.18 1.54
C GLU A 220 22.47 7.38 1.07
N LYS A 221 22.36 6.04 1.09
CA LYS A 221 23.44 5.13 0.71
C LYS A 221 22.88 3.93 -0.03
N VAL A 222 23.51 3.57 -1.15
CA VAL A 222 23.17 2.38 -1.96
C VAL A 222 24.41 1.50 -2.01
N GLU A 223 24.25 0.21 -1.70
CA GLU A 223 25.36 -0.74 -1.62
C GLU A 223 24.92 -2.12 -2.13
N PHE A 224 25.85 -2.85 -2.74
CA PHE A 224 25.70 -4.29 -2.91
C PHE A 224 26.03 -4.97 -1.59
N ILE A 225 25.17 -5.89 -1.15
CA ILE A 225 25.51 -6.78 -0.05
C ILE A 225 26.38 -7.90 -0.62
N GLU A 226 27.66 -7.85 -0.30
CA GLU A 226 28.56 -8.98 -0.45
C GLU A 226 28.15 -10.07 0.55
N GLY A 227 27.81 -11.26 0.05
CA GLY A 227 27.34 -12.35 0.89
C GLY A 227 27.51 -13.70 0.22
N GLN A 228 27.47 -14.76 1.03
CA GLN A 228 27.47 -16.13 0.50
C GLN A 228 26.27 -16.30 -0.46
N SER A 229 26.51 -16.87 -1.64
CA SER A 229 25.51 -17.02 -2.70
C SER A 229 24.24 -17.77 -2.23
N SER A 230 24.36 -18.62 -1.20
CA SER A 230 23.26 -19.31 -0.53
C SER A 230 22.26 -18.35 0.14
N PHE A 231 22.75 -17.33 0.84
CA PHE A 231 21.90 -16.31 1.49
C PHE A 231 21.10 -15.51 0.45
N ILE A 232 21.78 -15.03 -0.61
CA ILE A 232 21.13 -14.27 -1.68
C ILE A 232 20.07 -15.12 -2.40
N LYS A 233 20.37 -16.40 -2.66
CA LYS A 233 19.41 -17.34 -3.26
C LYS A 233 18.19 -17.59 -2.36
N SER A 234 18.38 -17.62 -1.04
CA SER A 234 17.30 -17.80 -0.06
C SER A 234 16.40 -16.56 0.11
N TYR A 235 16.86 -15.40 -0.34
CA TYR A 235 16.11 -14.16 -0.27
C TYR A 235 14.88 -14.21 -1.18
N PRO A 236 13.68 -13.82 -0.71
CA PRO A 236 12.46 -13.96 -1.49
C PRO A 236 12.51 -13.16 -2.80
N ALA A 237 12.26 -13.85 -3.91
CA ALA A 237 12.20 -13.26 -5.25
C ALA A 237 11.04 -12.26 -5.35
N ASN A 238 11.23 -11.15 -6.07
CA ASN A 238 10.22 -10.11 -6.29
C ASN A 238 9.67 -9.48 -5.01
N ILE A 239 10.31 -9.66 -3.86
CA ILE A 239 9.93 -9.01 -2.60
C ILE A 239 11.03 -8.03 -2.20
N SER A 240 10.62 -6.79 -1.92
CA SER A 240 11.44 -5.85 -1.15
C SER A 240 11.09 -5.97 0.32
N LEU A 241 12.10 -5.99 1.19
CA LEU A 241 11.93 -5.97 2.63
C LEU A 241 12.44 -4.65 3.19
N PHE A 242 11.71 -4.12 4.17
CA PHE A 242 12.01 -2.87 4.84
C PHE A 242 12.25 -3.17 6.31
N PHE A 243 13.43 -2.80 6.80
CA PHE A 243 13.87 -3.04 8.16
C PHE A 243 14.14 -1.73 8.88
N SER A 244 13.85 -1.73 10.18
CA SER A 244 14.32 -0.79 11.18
C SER A 244 15.64 -1.33 11.74
N GLU A 245 16.73 -0.57 11.62
CA GLU A 245 18.09 -0.95 12.04
C GLU A 245 18.59 0.02 13.12
N MET A 246 18.90 -0.51 14.31
CA MET A 246 19.44 0.26 15.44
C MET A 246 20.55 -0.55 16.12
N GLY A 247 21.80 -0.11 15.97
CA GLY A 247 22.96 -0.88 16.41
C GLY A 247 23.00 -2.24 15.70
N ASN A 248 23.02 -3.33 16.47
CA ASN A 248 23.04 -4.70 15.95
C ASN A 248 21.63 -5.30 15.76
N GLU A 249 20.57 -4.57 16.09
CA GLU A 249 19.20 -5.05 15.91
C GLU A 249 18.63 -4.64 14.57
N ARG A 250 18.11 -5.62 13.82
CA ARG A 250 17.37 -5.41 12.57
C ARG A 250 16.00 -6.04 12.66
N LYS A 251 14.95 -5.22 12.56
CA LYS A 251 13.56 -5.67 12.69
C LYS A 251 12.74 -5.31 11.45
N LEU A 252 12.02 -6.28 10.89
CA LEU A 252 11.19 -6.11 9.70
C LEU A 252 9.96 -5.26 10.02
N ILE A 253 9.78 -4.18 9.27
CA ILE A 253 8.64 -3.25 9.39
C ILE A 253 7.72 -3.27 8.17
N GLY A 254 8.11 -3.93 7.08
CA GLY A 254 7.39 -3.86 5.81
C GLY A 254 7.91 -4.88 4.81
N ALA A 255 7.01 -5.45 4.02
CA ALA A 255 7.37 -6.23 2.83
C ALA A 255 6.51 -5.78 1.65
N CYS A 256 7.10 -5.60 0.47
CA CYS A 256 6.40 -5.19 -0.74
C CYS A 256 6.62 -6.21 -1.86
N ASP A 257 5.51 -6.71 -2.40
CA ASP A 257 5.49 -7.46 -3.66
C ASP A 257 5.77 -6.50 -4.81
N GLN A 258 6.93 -6.63 -5.44
CA GLN A 258 7.38 -5.79 -6.53
C GLN A 258 6.75 -6.15 -7.87
N LYS A 259 6.08 -7.30 -8.01
CA LYS A 259 5.31 -7.59 -9.22
C LYS A 259 4.00 -6.82 -9.21
N LEU A 260 3.30 -6.84 -8.07
CA LEU A 260 2.04 -6.13 -7.89
C LEU A 260 2.24 -4.68 -7.43
N LYS A 261 3.45 -4.31 -7.01
CA LYS A 261 3.76 -3.05 -6.34
C LYS A 261 2.88 -2.82 -5.10
N ILE A 262 2.52 -3.86 -4.37
CA ILE A 262 1.62 -3.81 -3.20
C ILE A 262 2.40 -4.19 -1.94
N PHE A 263 2.16 -3.48 -0.85
CA PHE A 263 2.66 -3.88 0.47
C PHE A 263 1.84 -5.04 1.02
N LEU A 264 2.54 -6.05 1.53
CA LEU A 264 1.91 -7.19 2.17
C LEU A 264 1.21 -6.74 3.45
N ARG A 265 -0.03 -7.18 3.61
CA ARG A 265 -0.75 -7.04 4.87
C ARG A 265 -0.07 -7.82 5.99
N PHE A 266 -0.33 -7.40 7.22
CA PHE A 266 0.44 -7.84 8.38
C PHE A 266 0.49 -9.36 8.56
N ASP A 267 -0.61 -10.09 8.36
CA ASP A 267 -0.61 -11.56 8.47
C ASP A 267 0.32 -12.24 7.45
N LYS A 268 0.42 -11.67 6.24
CA LYS A 268 1.32 -12.15 5.19
C LYS A 268 2.76 -11.77 5.48
N GLU A 269 3.00 -10.58 6.01
CA GLU A 269 4.31 -10.16 6.52
C GLU A 269 4.80 -11.07 7.64
N VAL A 270 3.94 -11.40 8.62
CA VAL A 270 4.27 -12.34 9.71
C VAL A 270 4.63 -13.72 9.16
N SER A 271 3.84 -14.22 8.20
CA SER A 271 4.10 -15.51 7.56
C SER A 271 5.43 -15.53 6.80
N LEU A 272 5.76 -14.42 6.12
CA LEU A 272 7.01 -14.24 5.40
C LEU A 272 8.20 -14.18 6.36
N ALA A 273 8.09 -13.39 7.43
CA ALA A 273 9.12 -13.23 8.45
C ALA A 273 9.47 -14.58 9.08
N LYS A 274 8.46 -15.37 9.49
CA LYS A 274 8.65 -16.72 10.04
C LYS A 274 9.34 -17.66 9.05
N ARG A 275 8.93 -17.64 7.77
CA ARG A 275 9.49 -18.52 6.74
C ARG A 275 10.98 -18.26 6.49
N HIS A 276 11.41 -17.01 6.56
CA HIS A 276 12.78 -16.59 6.24
C HIS A 276 13.62 -16.25 7.47
N GLY A 277 13.11 -16.50 8.69
CA GLY A 277 13.86 -16.26 9.93
C GLY A 277 14.10 -14.79 10.26
N PHE A 278 13.24 -13.88 9.79
CA PHE A 278 13.34 -12.45 10.12
C PHE A 278 12.56 -12.13 11.40
N GLU A 279 13.13 -11.29 12.25
CA GLU A 279 12.44 -10.74 13.40
C GLU A 279 11.56 -9.56 12.99
N LEU A 280 10.31 -9.51 13.45
CA LEU A 280 9.42 -8.39 13.20
C LEU A 280 9.68 -7.25 14.19
N ALA A 281 9.45 -6.03 13.74
CA ALA A 281 9.40 -4.87 14.62
C ALA A 281 8.29 -5.03 15.66
N ARG A 282 8.58 -4.59 16.89
CA ARG A 282 7.67 -4.73 18.04
C ARG A 282 6.30 -4.16 17.68
N CYS A 283 5.30 -5.02 17.71
CA CYS A 283 3.91 -4.65 17.51
C CYS A 283 3.36 -4.11 18.83
N LEU A 284 3.00 -2.83 18.83
CA LEU A 284 2.39 -2.16 19.99
C LEU A 284 0.90 -2.48 20.06
N ALA A 285 0.24 -2.59 18.90
CA ALA A 285 -1.16 -3.02 18.79
C ALA A 285 -1.47 -3.55 17.37
N ARG A 286 -2.38 -4.52 17.25
CA ARG A 286 -2.71 -5.19 15.96
C ARG A 286 -4.21 -5.33 15.64
N ASP A 287 -5.08 -5.19 16.63
CA ASP A 287 -6.51 -5.47 16.50
C ASP A 287 -7.37 -4.20 16.71
N LEU A 288 -6.86 -3.06 16.25
CA LEU A 288 -7.49 -1.75 16.44
C LEU A 288 -8.09 -1.21 15.14
N ARG A 289 -9.11 -0.36 15.29
CA ARG A 289 -9.52 0.58 14.25
C ARG A 289 -8.77 1.90 14.39
N VAL A 290 -8.65 2.63 13.30
CA VAL A 290 -8.08 3.99 13.33
C VAL A 290 -8.82 4.91 14.32
N LYS A 291 -10.16 4.83 14.39
CA LYS A 291 -10.96 5.61 15.35
C LYS A 291 -10.62 5.32 16.81
N ASP A 292 -10.10 4.12 17.10
CA ASP A 292 -9.76 3.71 18.46
C ASP A 292 -8.46 4.39 18.92
N LEU A 293 -7.64 4.91 17.99
CA LEU A 293 -6.37 5.59 18.29
C LEU A 293 -6.55 6.91 19.05
N LEU A 294 -7.74 7.51 19.06
CA LEU A 294 -8.04 8.70 19.86
C LEU A 294 -7.82 8.49 21.37
N TRP A 295 -7.76 7.21 21.80
CA TRP A 295 -7.60 6.81 23.19
C TRP A 295 -6.19 6.25 23.49
N PHE A 296 -5.25 6.38 22.56
CA PHE A 296 -3.89 5.87 22.71
C PHE A 296 -2.87 7.01 22.73
N GLU A 297 -2.02 7.01 23.75
CA GLU A 297 -0.74 7.72 23.69
C GLU A 297 0.23 6.89 22.84
N LEU A 298 0.55 7.38 21.65
CA LEU A 298 1.51 6.72 20.78
C LEU A 298 2.88 7.39 20.87
N ASP A 299 3.91 6.56 21.00
CA ASP A 299 5.29 7.01 20.94
C ASP A 299 5.57 7.74 19.62
N LYS A 300 6.47 8.75 19.65
CA LYS A 300 6.90 9.48 18.45
C LYS A 300 7.52 8.58 17.37
N ASP A 301 8.00 7.40 17.76
CA ASP A 301 8.60 6.42 16.89
C ASP A 301 7.61 5.34 16.43
N ALA A 302 6.30 5.55 16.62
CA ALA A 302 5.27 4.66 16.12
C ALA A 302 4.97 4.92 14.63
N ILE A 303 5.00 3.86 13.83
CA ILE A 303 4.47 3.85 12.47
C ILE A 303 3.13 3.12 12.44
N LEU A 304 2.15 3.73 11.78
CA LEU A 304 0.81 3.17 11.59
C LEU A 304 0.74 2.51 10.21
N LYS A 305 0.30 1.25 10.17
CA LYS A 305 0.05 0.49 8.95
C LYS A 305 -1.45 0.25 8.81
N ILE A 306 -2.11 1.19 8.16
CA ILE A 306 -3.55 1.14 7.91
C ILE A 306 -3.80 0.13 6.80
N GLN A 307 -4.64 -0.87 7.08
CA GLN A 307 -5.00 -1.92 6.15
C GLN A 307 -6.08 -1.39 5.19
N ASP A 308 -5.70 -1.19 3.93
CA ASP A 308 -6.58 -0.94 2.79
C ASP A 308 -6.35 -2.07 1.75
N VAL A 309 -6.74 -1.89 0.49
CA VAL A 309 -6.32 -2.76 -0.63
C VAL A 309 -4.80 -2.89 -0.68
N ASP A 310 -4.12 -1.81 -0.34
CA ASP A 310 -2.69 -1.70 -0.10
C ASP A 310 -2.45 -1.17 1.33
N VAL A 311 -1.22 -1.26 1.84
CA VAL A 311 -0.91 -0.71 3.17
C VAL A 311 -0.60 0.78 3.06
N ILE A 312 -1.38 1.59 3.77
CA ILE A 312 -1.13 3.03 3.92
C ILE A 312 -0.30 3.24 5.19
N PHE A 313 0.93 3.74 5.00
CA PHE A 313 1.82 4.13 6.09
C PHE A 313 1.46 5.52 6.58
N ALA A 314 1.23 5.67 7.88
CA ALA A 314 0.85 6.93 8.49
C ALA A 314 1.56 7.16 9.83
N VAL A 315 1.57 8.42 10.27
CA VAL A 315 2.12 8.87 11.55
C VAL A 315 1.17 9.86 12.22
N LEU A 316 1.23 10.02 13.53
CA LEU A 316 0.39 11.01 14.24
C LEU A 316 0.81 12.46 13.95
N ALA A 317 2.12 12.68 13.85
CA ALA A 317 2.73 13.97 13.56
C ALA A 317 3.88 13.75 12.57
N PRO A 318 4.29 14.77 11.80
CA PRO A 318 5.44 14.66 10.91
C PRO A 318 6.68 14.13 11.65
N ILE A 319 7.38 13.18 11.03
CA ILE A 319 8.70 12.76 11.51
C ILE A 319 9.66 13.90 11.15
N ARG A 320 10.31 14.48 12.16
CA ARG A 320 11.29 15.56 12.00
C ARG A 320 12.66 15.03 11.64
#